data_AF-A0A1K1SI75-F1
#
_entry.id   AF-A0A1K1SI75-F1
#
_cell.length_a   1.000
_cell.length_b   1.000
_cell.length_c   1.000
_cell.angle_alpha   90.00
_cell.angle_beta   90.00
_cell.angle_gamma   90.00
#
_symmetry.space_group_name_H-M   'P 1'
#
loop_
_entity.id
_entity.type
_entity.pdbx_description
1 polymer ?
#
loop_
_entity_poly.entity_id
_entity_poly.type
_entity_poly.pdbx_seq_one_letter_code
_entity_poly.pdbx_strand_id
1 'polypeptide(L)'
;MIDERLRIRAIGQFLYFYETDLYYINRFQKFKQEASELYLNDSEFSFTAFLAEFKIIRSIGKQYQRNVLKKVKTWCLSEQCDDVDGLSDYLFKSKYAHGKRPLSFSSKVLFLNNPYYVLPLDSRGMNAIGIRNCTYKDYLNGVKEFINSNKSDLEYCLDVIELMARKVESNFPHLKKIEIIRENRMLDKLLWVIGGQ
;
A
#
# COMPACT_ATOMS: atom_id res chain seq x y z
N MET A 1 24.38 -1.36 -4.64
CA MET A 1 24.25 -2.74 -4.14
C MET A 1 23.79 -2.66 -2.71
N ILE A 2 22.62 -3.22 -2.43
CA ILE A 2 21.99 -3.19 -1.11
C ILE A 2 22.81 -4.08 -0.16
N ASP A 3 22.93 -3.69 1.12
CA ASP A 3 23.58 -4.52 2.14
C ASP A 3 22.83 -5.86 2.32
N GLU A 4 23.56 -6.97 2.48
CA GLU A 4 22.98 -8.30 2.63
C GLU A 4 21.99 -8.39 3.79
N ARG A 5 22.30 -7.75 4.93
CA ARG A 5 21.41 -7.74 6.10
C ARG A 5 20.12 -7.01 5.79
N LEU A 6 20.14 -6.00 4.93
CA LEU A 6 18.93 -5.32 4.49
C LEU A 6 18.09 -6.20 3.59
N ARG A 7 18.70 -6.94 2.63
CA ARG A 7 17.96 -7.93 1.82
C ARG A 7 17.29 -8.98 2.69
N ILE A 8 18.02 -9.57 3.64
CA ILE A 8 17.49 -10.57 4.59
C ILE A 8 16.31 -9.99 5.39
N ARG A 9 16.45 -8.76 5.90
CA ARG A 9 15.37 -8.08 6.62
C ARG A 9 14.16 -7.84 5.73
N ALA A 10 14.35 -7.39 4.49
CA ALA A 10 13.25 -7.16 3.55
C ALA A 10 12.50 -8.46 3.24
N ILE A 11 13.22 -9.55 3.00
CA ILE A 11 12.65 -10.90 2.79
C ILE A 11 11.84 -11.33 4.02
N GLY A 12 12.39 -11.18 5.23
CA GLY A 12 11.67 -11.50 6.46
C GLY A 12 10.39 -10.68 6.64
N GLN A 13 10.44 -9.38 6.32
CA GLN A 13 9.27 -8.50 6.34
C GLN A 13 8.23 -8.91 5.28
N PHE A 14 8.68 -9.32 4.09
CA PHE A 14 7.78 -9.83 3.06
C PHE A 14 7.06 -11.08 3.55
N LEU A 15 7.81 -12.10 4.02
CA LEU A 15 7.24 -13.36 4.48
C LEU A 15 6.26 -13.17 5.65
N TYR A 16 6.50 -12.18 6.51
CA TYR A 16 5.62 -11.89 7.64
C TYR A 16 4.30 -11.22 7.22
N PHE A 17 4.33 -10.32 6.23
CA PHE A 17 3.17 -9.47 5.90
C PHE A 17 2.43 -9.86 4.62
N TYR A 18 3.04 -10.63 3.72
CA TYR A 18 2.52 -10.78 2.36
C TYR A 18 1.12 -11.41 2.31
N GLU A 19 0.86 -12.44 3.12
CA GLU A 19 -0.48 -13.05 3.20
C GLU A 19 -1.53 -12.05 3.67
N THR A 20 -1.23 -11.31 4.74
CA THR A 20 -2.12 -10.27 5.28
C THR A 20 -2.36 -9.15 4.26
N ASP A 21 -1.33 -8.73 3.51
CA ASP A 21 -1.45 -7.77 2.43
C ASP A 21 -2.42 -8.26 1.34
N LEU A 22 -2.30 -9.53 0.91
CA LEU A 22 -3.22 -10.13 -0.07
C LEU A 22 -4.65 -10.25 0.46
N TYR A 23 -4.82 -10.55 1.76
CA TYR A 23 -6.12 -10.53 2.42
C TYR A 23 -6.76 -9.15 2.36
N TYR A 24 -6.04 -8.08 2.70
CA TYR A 24 -6.57 -6.72 2.61
C TYR A 24 -6.95 -6.33 1.19
N ILE A 25 -6.11 -6.64 0.20
CA ILE A 25 -6.41 -6.39 -1.22
C ILE A 25 -7.70 -7.11 -1.59
N ASN A 26 -7.78 -8.43 -1.35
CA ASN A 26 -8.95 -9.25 -1.69
C ASN A 26 -10.23 -8.74 -1.02
N ARG A 27 -10.18 -8.42 0.28
CA ARG A 27 -11.32 -7.88 1.03
C ARG A 27 -11.74 -6.52 0.51
N PHE A 28 -10.80 -5.65 0.17
CA PHE A 28 -11.10 -4.33 -0.40
C PHE A 28 -11.76 -4.44 -1.78
N GLN A 29 -11.31 -5.37 -2.63
CA GLN A 29 -11.96 -5.63 -3.92
C GLN A 29 -13.42 -6.07 -3.76
N LYS A 30 -13.71 -6.94 -2.78
CA LYS A 30 -15.09 -7.35 -2.44
C LYS A 30 -15.91 -6.19 -1.88
N PHE A 31 -15.34 -5.37 -1.00
CA PHE A 31 -16.00 -4.19 -0.43
C PHE A 31 -16.52 -3.21 -1.50
N LYS A 32 -15.78 -3.03 -2.61
CA LYS A 32 -16.25 -2.19 -3.72
C LYS A 32 -17.57 -2.70 -4.32
N GLN A 33 -17.78 -4.01 -4.33
CA GLN A 33 -18.95 -4.69 -4.90
C GLN A 33 -20.14 -4.76 -3.92
N GLU A 34 -19.88 -4.86 -2.60
CA GLU A 34 -20.90 -5.09 -1.57
C GLU A 34 -21.41 -3.80 -0.90
N ALA A 35 -22.56 -3.86 -0.19
CA ALA A 35 -23.10 -2.75 0.58
C ALA A 35 -22.13 -2.32 1.71
N SER A 36 -21.87 -1.02 1.83
CA SER A 36 -20.72 -0.43 2.54
C SER A 36 -20.63 -0.69 4.05
N GLU A 37 -21.68 -1.21 4.69
CA GLU A 37 -21.77 -1.30 6.15
C GLU A 37 -20.99 -2.49 6.73
N LEU A 38 -20.87 -3.60 5.98
CA LEU A 38 -20.16 -4.79 6.45
C LEU A 38 -18.65 -4.55 6.66
N TYR A 39 -18.07 -3.62 5.90
CA TYR A 39 -16.64 -3.30 5.97
C TYR A 39 -16.28 -2.32 7.10
N LEU A 40 -17.29 -1.78 7.80
CA LEU A 40 -17.14 -0.95 9.00
C LEU A 40 -17.26 -1.73 10.31
N ASN A 41 -17.81 -2.94 10.27
CA ASN A 41 -17.89 -3.77 11.47
C ASN A 41 -16.47 -4.21 11.87
N ASP A 42 -16.20 -4.24 13.17
CA ASP A 42 -14.90 -4.61 13.76
C ASP A 42 -14.58 -6.11 13.58
N SER A 43 -14.60 -6.59 12.34
CA SER A 43 -14.08 -7.90 11.96
C SER A 43 -12.59 -7.81 11.65
N GLU A 44 -11.94 -8.96 11.69
CA GLU A 44 -10.62 -9.14 11.09
C GLU A 44 -10.64 -8.66 9.63
N PHE A 45 -9.61 -7.93 9.20
CA PHE A 45 -9.46 -7.34 7.87
C PHE A 45 -10.57 -6.36 7.43
N SER A 46 -11.26 -5.71 8.38
CA SER A 46 -12.18 -4.59 8.13
C SER A 46 -11.44 -3.31 7.72
N PHE A 47 -12.18 -2.27 7.30
CA PHE A 47 -11.58 -0.95 7.07
C PHE A 47 -10.93 -0.41 8.34
N THR A 48 -11.57 -0.59 9.49
CA THR A 48 -11.03 -0.15 10.78
C THR A 48 -9.74 -0.89 11.11
N ALA A 49 -9.68 -2.21 10.87
CA ALA A 49 -8.45 -3.00 11.05
C ALA A 49 -7.34 -2.52 10.10
N PHE A 50 -7.65 -2.26 8.83
CA PHE A 50 -6.71 -1.66 7.87
C PHE A 50 -6.19 -0.31 8.36
N LEU A 51 -7.08 0.60 8.78
CA LEU A 51 -6.67 1.91 9.28
C LEU A 51 -5.76 1.76 10.52
N ALA A 52 -6.00 0.77 11.38
CA ALA A 52 -5.21 0.52 12.58
C ALA A 52 -3.82 -0.01 12.25
N GLU A 53 -3.75 -1.08 11.44
CA GLU A 53 -2.51 -1.77 11.08
C GLU A 53 -1.54 -0.85 10.34
N PHE A 54 -2.07 -0.07 9.39
CA PHE A 54 -1.28 0.88 8.61
C PHE A 54 -1.05 2.22 9.35
N LYS A 55 -1.44 2.30 10.63
CA LYS A 55 -1.28 3.44 11.54
C LYS A 55 -1.93 4.73 11.04
N ILE A 56 -2.98 4.61 10.24
CA ILE A 56 -3.77 5.71 9.67
C ILE A 56 -4.80 6.25 10.69
N ILE A 57 -5.30 5.43 11.63
CA ILE A 57 -6.31 5.88 12.63
C ILE A 57 -5.90 7.17 13.35
N ARG A 58 -4.60 7.41 13.55
CA ARG A 58 -4.10 8.62 14.22
C ARG A 58 -4.40 9.92 13.47
N SER A 59 -4.64 9.86 12.15
CA SER A 59 -4.92 11.04 11.33
C SER A 59 -6.40 11.23 11.00
N ILE A 60 -7.26 10.28 11.34
CA ILE A 60 -8.70 10.30 11.04
C ILE A 60 -9.48 9.96 12.32
N GLY A 61 -10.13 10.96 12.91
CA GLY A 61 -10.99 10.77 14.08
C GLY A 61 -12.07 9.71 13.83
N LYS A 62 -12.40 8.90 14.85
CA LYS A 62 -13.38 7.80 14.79
C LYS A 62 -14.71 8.24 14.18
N GLN A 63 -15.17 9.44 14.52
CA GLN A 63 -16.40 10.06 14.00
C GLN A 63 -16.40 10.29 12.48
N TYR A 64 -15.23 10.35 11.84
CA TYR A 64 -15.08 10.62 10.40
C TYR A 64 -14.83 9.35 9.58
N GLN A 65 -14.51 8.21 10.19
CA GLN A 65 -14.12 6.98 9.48
C GLN A 65 -15.17 6.51 8.48
N ARG A 66 -16.45 6.50 8.87
CA ARG A 66 -17.57 6.14 7.98
C ARG A 66 -17.67 7.08 6.76
N ASN A 67 -17.47 8.38 6.95
CA ASN A 67 -17.54 9.36 5.86
C ASN A 67 -16.32 9.26 4.93
N VAL A 68 -15.13 9.03 5.50
CA VAL A 68 -13.91 8.76 4.72
C VAL A 68 -14.10 7.49 3.90
N LEU A 69 -14.63 6.42 4.49
CA LEU A 69 -14.86 5.18 3.77
C LEU A 69 -15.82 5.36 2.59
N LYS A 70 -16.93 6.09 2.78
CA LYS A 70 -17.86 6.42 1.69
C LYS A 70 -17.16 7.18 0.57
N LYS A 71 -16.38 8.21 0.91
CA LYS A 71 -15.61 9.00 -0.07
C LYS A 71 -14.58 8.17 -0.82
N VAL A 72 -13.83 7.32 -0.11
CA VAL A 72 -12.88 6.38 -0.70
C VAL A 72 -13.58 5.44 -1.66
N LYS A 73 -14.71 4.85 -1.26
CA LYS A 73 -15.48 3.96 -2.14
C LYS A 73 -15.93 4.68 -3.40
N THR A 74 -16.50 5.87 -3.28
CA THR A 74 -16.91 6.68 -4.43
C THR A 74 -15.72 7.00 -5.35
N TRP A 75 -14.57 7.35 -4.79
CA TRP A 75 -13.36 7.62 -5.56
C TRP A 75 -12.88 6.39 -6.33
N CYS A 76 -12.80 5.24 -5.66
CA CYS A 76 -12.34 3.98 -6.27
C CYS A 76 -13.28 3.45 -7.37
N LEU A 77 -14.50 3.97 -7.47
CA LEU A 77 -15.46 3.66 -8.54
C LEU A 77 -15.48 4.72 -9.66
N SER A 78 -14.69 5.79 -9.54
CA SER A 78 -14.59 6.85 -10.55
C SER A 78 -13.51 6.55 -11.60
N GLU A 79 -13.49 7.33 -12.69
CA GLU A 79 -12.43 7.26 -13.70
C GLU A 79 -11.04 7.63 -13.17
N GLN A 80 -10.98 8.38 -12.06
CA GLN A 80 -9.74 8.83 -11.41
C GLN A 80 -9.31 7.88 -10.28
N CYS A 81 -9.77 6.62 -10.30
CA CYS A 81 -9.60 5.68 -9.19
C CYS A 81 -8.15 5.35 -8.80
N ASP A 82 -7.17 5.72 -9.62
CA ASP A 82 -5.73 5.54 -9.37
C ASP A 82 -4.99 6.86 -9.09
N ASP A 83 -5.66 8.01 -9.13
CA ASP A 83 -5.07 9.33 -8.85
C ASP A 83 -4.93 9.57 -7.33
N VAL A 84 -3.72 9.27 -6.83
CA VAL A 84 -3.35 9.40 -5.41
C VAL A 84 -3.35 10.86 -4.94
N ASP A 85 -2.80 11.78 -5.74
CA ASP A 85 -2.74 13.20 -5.39
C ASP A 85 -4.16 13.80 -5.37
N GLY A 86 -4.98 13.43 -6.36
CA GLY A 86 -6.40 13.81 -6.41
C GLY A 86 -7.20 13.34 -5.20
N LEU A 87 -7.06 12.07 -4.79
CA LEU A 87 -7.73 11.57 -3.59
C LEU A 87 -7.24 12.30 -2.34
N SER A 88 -5.93 12.55 -2.24
CA SER A 88 -5.33 13.30 -1.13
C SER A 88 -5.95 14.70 -1.01
N ASP A 89 -6.07 15.42 -2.13
CA ASP A 89 -6.70 16.74 -2.15
C ASP A 89 -8.20 16.70 -1.85
N TYR A 90 -8.91 15.68 -2.34
CA TYR A 90 -10.33 15.50 -2.06
C TYR A 90 -10.60 15.28 -0.56
N LEU A 91 -9.77 14.46 0.09
CA LEU A 91 -9.85 14.20 1.53
C LEU A 91 -9.40 15.40 2.36
N PHE A 92 -8.37 16.11 1.92
CA PHE A 92 -7.88 17.34 2.56
C PHE A 92 -8.97 18.41 2.60
N LYS A 93 -9.64 18.68 1.47
CA LYS A 93 -10.76 19.63 1.37
C LYS A 93 -11.94 19.26 2.26
N SER A 94 -12.08 17.97 2.59
CA SER A 94 -13.15 17.47 3.46
C SER A 94 -12.90 17.72 4.96
N LYS A 95 -11.77 18.34 5.35
CA LYS A 95 -11.38 18.70 6.73
C LYS A 95 -11.25 17.51 7.71
N TYR A 96 -11.19 16.28 7.24
CA TYR A 96 -11.08 15.08 8.09
C TYR A 96 -9.65 14.77 8.56
N ALA A 97 -8.63 15.35 7.92
CA ALA A 97 -7.22 14.99 8.10
C ALA A 97 -6.40 16.01 8.92
N HIS A 98 -7.02 16.66 9.91
CA HIS A 98 -6.36 17.62 10.82
C HIS A 98 -5.47 18.68 10.13
N GLY A 99 -5.89 19.18 8.96
CA GLY A 99 -5.16 20.21 8.23
C GLY A 99 -3.88 19.73 7.52
N LYS A 100 -3.64 18.42 7.41
CA LYS A 100 -2.54 17.85 6.59
C LYS A 100 -3.08 17.09 5.40
N ARG A 101 -2.38 17.17 4.26
CA ARG A 101 -2.68 16.35 3.07
C ARG A 101 -2.40 14.88 3.37
N PRO A 102 -3.39 13.97 3.28
CA PRO A 102 -3.24 12.58 3.69
C PRO A 102 -2.63 11.70 2.58
N LEU A 103 -1.50 12.12 1.98
CA LEU A 103 -0.92 11.45 0.81
C LEU A 103 -0.54 9.97 1.06
N SER A 104 0.08 9.68 2.21
CA SER A 104 0.40 8.30 2.61
C SER A 104 -0.86 7.45 2.79
N PHE A 105 -1.96 8.04 3.28
CA PHE A 105 -3.22 7.32 3.38
C PHE A 105 -3.81 7.04 1.99
N SER A 106 -3.88 8.06 1.14
CA SER A 106 -4.41 7.93 -0.21
C SER A 106 -3.68 6.85 -1.01
N SER A 107 -2.34 6.86 -1.01
CA SER A 107 -1.54 5.83 -1.71
C SER A 107 -1.81 4.42 -1.17
N LYS A 108 -1.90 4.22 0.14
CA LYS A 108 -2.18 2.90 0.75
C LYS A 108 -3.57 2.40 0.44
N VAL A 109 -4.57 3.27 0.43
CA VAL A 109 -5.95 2.90 0.06
C VAL A 109 -6.05 2.58 -1.42
N LEU A 110 -5.46 3.42 -2.28
CA LEU A 110 -5.49 3.17 -3.72
C LEU A 110 -4.61 1.98 -4.11
N PHE A 111 -3.59 1.65 -3.31
CA PHE A 111 -2.87 0.37 -3.42
C PHE A 111 -3.82 -0.82 -3.23
N LEU A 112 -4.71 -0.80 -2.25
CA LEU A 112 -5.71 -1.88 -2.11
C LEU A 112 -6.69 -1.93 -3.30
N ASN A 113 -6.99 -0.78 -3.90
CA ASN A 113 -7.83 -0.67 -5.08
C ASN A 113 -7.14 -1.23 -6.34
N ASN A 114 -5.86 -0.92 -6.51
CA ASN A 114 -5.09 -1.19 -7.70
C ASN A 114 -3.61 -1.49 -7.36
N PRO A 115 -3.31 -2.70 -6.86
CA PRO A 115 -1.99 -3.03 -6.33
C PRO A 115 -0.91 -3.24 -7.40
N TYR A 116 -1.29 -3.25 -8.69
CA TYR A 116 -0.36 -3.38 -9.81
C TYR A 116 0.09 -2.03 -10.38
N TYR A 117 -0.66 -0.94 -10.17
CA TYR A 117 -0.25 0.41 -10.63
C TYR A 117 0.10 1.37 -9.50
N VAL A 118 -0.52 1.22 -8.33
CA VAL A 118 -0.25 2.07 -7.17
C VAL A 118 0.76 1.37 -6.28
N LEU A 119 1.73 2.11 -5.75
CA LEU A 119 2.64 1.68 -4.70
C LEU A 119 2.31 2.47 -3.43
N PRO A 120 2.25 1.81 -2.26
CA PRO A 120 2.04 2.53 -1.02
C PRO A 120 3.21 3.48 -0.77
N LEU A 121 2.90 4.69 -0.31
CA LEU A 121 3.88 5.70 0.08
C LEU A 121 3.89 5.81 1.60
N ASP A 122 5.08 5.79 2.19
CA ASP A 122 5.29 6.17 3.58
C ASP A 122 6.61 6.92 3.77
N SER A 123 6.86 7.40 4.99
CA SER A 123 8.06 8.17 5.31
C SER A 123 9.36 7.40 5.11
N ARG A 124 9.36 6.08 5.33
CA ARG A 124 10.56 5.26 5.15
C ARG A 124 10.82 5.04 3.67
N GLY A 125 9.80 4.75 2.87
CA GLY A 125 9.97 4.67 1.41
C GLY A 125 10.51 5.96 0.81
N MET A 126 9.99 7.11 1.26
CA MET A 126 10.53 8.42 0.86
C MET A 126 11.98 8.64 1.31
N ASN A 127 12.33 8.25 2.55
CA ASN A 127 13.71 8.33 3.04
C ASN A 127 14.68 7.48 2.21
N ALA A 128 14.27 6.27 1.82
CA ALA A 128 15.10 5.35 1.04
C ALA A 128 15.52 5.91 -0.33
N ILE A 129 14.67 6.76 -0.92
CA ILE A 129 14.92 7.42 -2.21
C ILE A 129 15.30 8.90 -2.06
N GLY A 130 15.56 9.36 -0.82
CA GLY A 130 16.08 10.70 -0.55
C GLY A 130 15.11 11.86 -0.79
N ILE A 131 13.80 11.62 -0.84
CA ILE A 131 12.80 12.68 -1.08
C ILE A 131 12.04 13.06 0.19
N ARG A 132 11.54 14.30 0.26
CA ARG A 132 10.69 14.81 1.34
C ARG A 132 9.62 15.74 0.77
N ASN A 133 8.43 15.76 1.39
CA ASN A 133 7.32 16.65 1.04
C ASN A 133 7.02 16.71 -0.47
N CYS A 134 6.83 15.54 -1.09
CA CYS A 134 6.72 15.39 -2.53
C CYS A 134 5.27 15.12 -2.99
N THR A 135 5.02 15.24 -4.29
CA THR A 135 3.79 14.67 -4.91
C THR A 135 3.92 13.16 -5.06
N TYR A 136 2.82 12.47 -5.36
CA TYR A 136 2.90 11.04 -5.66
C TYR A 136 3.69 10.76 -6.96
N LYS A 137 3.62 11.68 -7.94
CA LYS A 137 4.44 11.59 -9.16
C LYS A 137 5.94 11.63 -8.88
N ASP A 138 6.37 12.53 -8.00
CA ASP A 138 7.77 12.64 -7.59
C ASP A 138 8.25 11.35 -6.91
N TYR A 139 7.40 10.77 -6.05
CA TYR A 139 7.66 9.48 -5.41
C TYR A 139 7.86 8.37 -6.45
N LEU A 140 6.95 8.24 -7.42
CA LEU A 140 7.07 7.22 -8.47
C LEU A 140 8.34 7.39 -9.31
N ASN A 141 8.78 8.62 -9.57
CA ASN A 141 10.04 8.85 -10.28
C ASN A 141 11.24 8.37 -9.46
N GLY A 142 11.32 8.72 -8.17
CA GLY A 142 12.40 8.24 -7.30
C GLY A 142 12.38 6.72 -7.12
N VAL A 143 11.20 6.10 -7.07
CA VAL A 143 11.07 4.64 -7.04
C VAL A 143 11.58 4.01 -8.34
N LYS A 144 11.30 4.58 -9.52
CA LYS A 144 11.84 4.08 -10.80
C LYS A 144 13.37 4.13 -10.82
N GLU A 145 13.96 5.22 -10.36
CA GLU A 145 15.41 5.35 -10.24
C GLU A 145 16.00 4.31 -9.27
N PHE A 146 15.31 4.08 -8.15
CA PHE A 146 15.67 3.05 -7.19
C PHE A 146 15.64 1.65 -7.80
N ILE A 147 14.58 1.29 -8.53
CA ILE A 147 14.46 -0.01 -9.23
C ILE A 147 15.61 -0.17 -10.22
N ASN A 148 15.86 0.83 -11.06
CA ASN A 148 16.93 0.76 -12.07
C ASN A 148 18.31 0.56 -11.43
N SER A 149 18.55 1.19 -10.28
CA SER A 149 19.85 1.13 -9.57
C SER A 149 20.04 -0.16 -8.77
N ASN A 150 18.96 -0.87 -8.44
CA ASN A 150 18.98 -2.04 -7.55
C ASN A 150 18.25 -3.26 -8.16
N LYS A 151 18.15 -3.31 -9.49
CA LYS A 151 17.41 -4.36 -10.20
C LYS A 151 17.85 -5.77 -9.81
N SER A 152 19.16 -6.02 -9.78
CA SER A 152 19.71 -7.33 -9.41
C SER A 152 19.41 -7.71 -7.95
N ASP A 153 19.38 -6.73 -7.03
CA ASP A 153 19.04 -6.97 -5.64
C ASP A 153 17.54 -7.31 -5.47
N LEU A 154 16.67 -6.66 -6.25
CA LEU A 154 15.24 -6.96 -6.29
C LEU A 154 14.98 -8.36 -6.88
N GLU A 155 15.59 -8.68 -8.03
CA GLU A 155 15.50 -9.99 -8.68
C GLU A 155 15.95 -11.11 -7.74
N TYR A 156 17.09 -10.94 -7.06
CA TYR A 156 17.56 -11.89 -6.05
C TYR A 156 16.53 -12.12 -4.94
N CYS A 157 15.94 -11.05 -4.40
CA CYS A 157 14.94 -11.20 -3.34
C CYS A 157 13.69 -11.94 -3.84
N LEU A 158 13.25 -11.67 -5.07
CA LEU A 158 12.10 -12.33 -5.71
C LEU A 158 12.37 -13.83 -5.90
N ASP A 159 13.55 -14.20 -6.38
CA ASP A 159 13.95 -15.59 -6.57
C ASP A 159 13.93 -16.37 -5.25
N VAL A 160 14.41 -15.75 -4.17
CA VAL A 160 14.45 -16.38 -2.84
C VAL A 160 13.05 -16.63 -2.27
N ILE A 161 12.10 -15.70 -2.49
CA ILE A 161 10.74 -15.82 -1.93
C ILE A 161 9.77 -16.62 -2.83
N GLU A 162 10.12 -16.87 -4.09
CA GLU A 162 9.22 -17.38 -5.14
C GLU A 162 8.38 -18.58 -4.67
N LEU A 163 9.02 -19.62 -4.12
CA LEU A 163 8.34 -20.84 -3.70
C LEU A 163 7.32 -20.58 -2.58
N MET A 164 7.68 -19.74 -1.61
CA MET A 164 6.80 -19.45 -0.46
C MET A 164 5.69 -18.49 -0.87
N ALA A 165 6.00 -17.49 -1.71
CA ALA A 165 5.00 -16.58 -2.26
C ALA A 165 3.93 -17.35 -3.02
N ARG A 166 4.31 -18.27 -3.93
CA ARG A 166 3.35 -19.10 -4.68
C ARG A 166 2.41 -19.93 -3.79
N LYS A 167 2.90 -20.44 -2.66
CA LYS A 167 2.04 -21.16 -1.70
C LYS A 167 0.97 -20.25 -1.11
N VAL A 168 1.36 -19.04 -0.68
CA VAL A 168 0.41 -18.04 -0.17
C VAL A 168 -0.57 -17.61 -1.27
N GLU A 169 -0.06 -17.30 -2.46
CA GLU A 169 -0.82 -16.86 -3.63
C GLU A 169 -1.92 -17.84 -4.06
N SER A 170 -1.70 -19.15 -3.87
CA SER A 170 -2.69 -20.18 -4.18
C SER A 170 -4.00 -20.03 -3.40
N ASN A 171 -3.99 -19.35 -2.25
CA ASN A 171 -5.19 -19.01 -1.47
C ASN A 171 -5.98 -17.82 -2.05
N PHE A 172 -5.45 -17.14 -3.08
CA PHE A 172 -6.02 -15.92 -3.67
C PHE A 172 -6.19 -16.00 -5.20
N PRO A 173 -6.84 -17.05 -5.75
CA PRO A 173 -6.90 -17.31 -7.19
C PRO A 173 -7.62 -16.23 -8.02
N HIS A 174 -8.35 -15.33 -7.37
CA HIS A 174 -9.11 -14.26 -8.03
C HIS A 174 -8.31 -12.95 -8.17
N LEU A 175 -7.16 -12.82 -7.51
CA LEU A 175 -6.31 -11.64 -7.63
C LEU A 175 -5.57 -11.68 -8.97
N LYS A 176 -5.83 -10.69 -9.83
CA LYS A 176 -5.18 -10.58 -11.14
C LYS A 176 -3.75 -10.06 -10.98
N LYS A 177 -2.85 -10.50 -11.86
CA LYS A 177 -1.45 -10.03 -11.95
C LYS A 177 -0.71 -10.20 -10.61
N ILE A 178 -0.88 -11.35 -9.96
CA ILE A 178 -0.38 -11.57 -8.61
C ILE A 178 1.15 -11.49 -8.52
N GLU A 179 1.84 -11.79 -9.62
CA GLU A 179 3.28 -11.66 -9.78
C GLU A 179 3.73 -10.19 -9.71
N ILE A 180 2.97 -9.28 -10.31
CA ILE A 180 3.24 -7.83 -10.22
C ILE A 180 2.95 -7.34 -8.79
N ILE A 181 1.90 -7.86 -8.15
CA ILE A 181 1.63 -7.56 -6.74
C ILE A 181 2.81 -8.02 -5.88
N ARG A 182 3.32 -9.24 -6.09
CA ARG A 182 4.51 -9.77 -5.40
C ARG A 182 5.72 -8.85 -5.58
N GLU A 183 6.04 -8.47 -6.81
CA GLU A 183 7.13 -7.54 -7.11
C GLU A 183 6.98 -6.22 -6.37
N ASN A 184 5.81 -5.59 -6.47
CA ASN A 184 5.48 -4.34 -5.80
C ASN A 184 5.57 -4.44 -4.27
N ARG A 185 5.15 -5.57 -3.67
CA ARG A 185 5.28 -5.81 -2.23
C ARG A 185 6.73 -6.01 -1.82
N MET A 186 7.53 -6.74 -2.59
CA MET A 186 8.94 -6.92 -2.30
C MET A 186 9.71 -5.59 -2.38
N LEU A 187 9.43 -4.79 -3.41
CA LEU A 187 9.94 -3.43 -3.55
C LEU A 187 9.57 -2.56 -2.35
N ASP A 188 8.31 -2.56 -1.92
CA ASP A 188 7.86 -1.86 -0.70
C ASP A 188 8.69 -2.27 0.52
N LYS A 189 8.96 -3.57 0.72
CA LYS A 189 9.76 -4.03 1.87
C LYS A 189 11.22 -3.60 1.78
N LEU A 190 11.82 -3.58 0.59
CA LEU A 190 13.18 -3.06 0.40
C LEU A 190 13.26 -1.57 0.75
N LEU A 191 12.36 -0.76 0.18
CA LEU A 191 12.24 0.67 0.49
C LEU A 191 12.03 0.88 2.00
N TRP A 192 11.18 0.06 2.63
CA TRP A 192 10.87 0.17 4.04
C TRP A 192 12.05 -0.11 4.96
N VAL A 193 12.86 -1.14 4.67
CA VAL A 193 14.01 -1.48 5.52
C VAL A 193 15.19 -0.52 5.31
N ILE A 194 15.40 -0.02 4.09
CA ILE A 194 16.47 0.92 3.76
C ILE A 194 16.20 2.27 4.41
N GLY A 195 15.00 2.84 4.22
CA GLY A 195 14.68 4.15 4.77
C GLY A 195 14.33 4.14 6.26
N GLY A 196 14.40 2.98 6.90
CA GLY A 196 14.36 2.81 8.35
C GLY A 196 15.74 2.74 9.02
N GLN A 197 16.82 2.88 8.25
CA GLN A 197 18.16 3.12 8.78
C GLN A 197 18.32 4.53 9.34
#